data_AF-A0A918T075-F1
#
_entry.id   AF-A0A918T075-F1
#
_cell.length_a   1.000
_cell.length_b   1.000
_cell.length_c   1.000
_cell.angle_alpha   90.00
_cell.angle_beta   90.00
_cell.angle_gamma   90.00
#
_symmetry.space_group_name_H-M   'P 1'
#
loop_
_entity.id
_entity.type
_entity.pdbx_description
1 polymer ?
#
loop_
_entity_poly.entity_id
_entity_poly.type
_entity_poly.pdbx_seq_one_letter_code
_entity_poly.pdbx_strand_id
1 'polypeptide(L)'
;MRRATPAVVATAAAGLIAAGLLAPSARADAPALTASVARAGTWSSGYGADVTVANGGDAPANGWTVEFDLPEGTSVSSHWSATKTQSGRHYTFTNVSWNGSIAPGATQGFGFNASGLGLPLNCTVNGSPCGGGSTPTPTPTPTTAPPTTAPPTTPPTSGPPAGPVVDVATAAELRAALASAVPGRTIRMAPGEYRGSFVAQRPGAADRPITLTGPRDAVLVNDGPSGSGPSCPAPTDGWDSGYGLWLYRAPYWNLTGFTVRDAKKGVVLDASPHVTLDGLYVHHVDEEGVHFRRSSADGVLRNSTVESTGLVQPGYGEGVYIGSAGSNWGCHGNQDGVDRSDRVRVEGNRIGPNVAAEPIDVKEGTFGGVVRGNTFDGRGISGQNSADSWIDVKGVDYLIEGNTGTFAAPGTFANGYETHNPATTPSFPNGCGNVWRDNSSDLGGAGAYAIRITSTSKCAGRLNVVHASNTVKNATAGLTNIAVTP
;
A
#
# COMPACT_ATOMS: atom_id res chain seq x y z
N MET A 1 -64.03 -72.82 15.87
CA MET A 1 -64.03 -71.34 15.94
C MET A 1 -63.82 -70.80 14.52
N ARG A 2 -64.75 -69.93 14.07
CA ARG A 2 -64.73 -68.91 12.99
C ARG A 2 -63.68 -69.05 11.84
N ARG A 3 -64.15 -69.27 10.58
CA ARG A 3 -64.22 -68.33 9.40
C ARG A 3 -62.84 -67.97 8.80
N ALA A 4 -62.57 -67.84 7.49
CA ALA A 4 -63.31 -67.87 6.23
C ALA A 4 -62.29 -68.00 5.04
N THR A 5 -62.82 -68.17 3.83
CA THR A 5 -62.28 -68.45 2.48
C THR A 5 -61.38 -67.34 1.84
N PRO A 6 -60.82 -67.54 0.60
CA PRO A 6 -59.50 -67.09 0.13
C PRO A 6 -59.51 -65.79 -0.71
N ALA A 7 -58.33 -65.24 -1.04
CA ALA A 7 -58.19 -64.23 -2.09
C ALA A 7 -56.82 -64.28 -2.81
N VAL A 8 -56.88 -64.36 -4.13
CA VAL A 8 -55.81 -64.14 -5.11
C VAL A 8 -55.57 -62.64 -5.27
N VAL A 9 -54.32 -62.13 -5.23
CA VAL A 9 -53.96 -60.86 -5.90
C VAL A 9 -52.48 -60.85 -6.36
N ALA A 10 -52.35 -60.70 -7.68
CA ALA A 10 -51.32 -60.08 -8.52
C ALA A 10 -49.90 -59.77 -7.99
N THR A 11 -48.92 -60.27 -8.74
CA THR A 11 -47.56 -59.76 -8.89
C THR A 11 -47.56 -58.35 -9.51
N ALA A 12 -46.99 -57.37 -8.79
CA ALA A 12 -46.64 -56.07 -9.34
C ALA A 12 -45.11 -55.93 -9.38
N ALA A 13 -44.55 -55.83 -10.58
CA ALA A 13 -43.15 -55.54 -10.80
C ALA A 13 -42.86 -54.07 -10.45
N ALA A 14 -41.99 -53.84 -9.48
CA ALA A 14 -41.45 -52.51 -9.20
C ALA A 14 -40.32 -52.20 -10.20
N GLY A 15 -40.60 -51.33 -11.16
CA GLY A 15 -39.60 -50.78 -12.08
C GLY A 15 -38.63 -49.86 -11.33
N LEU A 16 -37.34 -50.20 -11.38
CA LEU A 16 -36.24 -49.32 -11.02
C LEU A 16 -36.16 -48.18 -12.07
N ILE A 17 -36.62 -46.98 -11.71
CA ILE A 17 -36.25 -45.77 -12.44
C ILE A 17 -34.92 -45.30 -11.85
N ALA A 18 -33.81 -45.73 -12.46
CA ALA A 18 -32.51 -45.13 -12.24
C ALA A 18 -32.51 -43.73 -12.90
N ALA A 19 -32.80 -42.70 -12.12
CA ALA A 19 -32.50 -41.33 -12.53
C ALA A 19 -30.97 -41.20 -12.63
N GLY A 20 -30.46 -41.23 -13.87
CA GLY A 20 -29.05 -40.94 -14.15
C GLY A 20 -28.74 -39.50 -13.75
N LEU A 21 -28.18 -39.33 -12.55
CA LEU A 21 -27.45 -38.12 -12.21
C LEU A 21 -26.26 -38.03 -13.16
N LEU A 22 -26.34 -37.12 -14.13
CA LEU A 22 -25.16 -36.58 -14.77
C LEU A 22 -24.38 -35.83 -13.70
N ALA A 23 -23.45 -36.52 -13.03
CA ALA A 23 -22.43 -35.85 -12.26
C ALA A 23 -21.65 -34.95 -13.23
N PRO A 24 -21.48 -33.65 -12.95
CA PRO A 24 -20.58 -32.84 -13.75
C PRO A 24 -19.20 -33.52 -13.69
N SER A 25 -18.62 -33.79 -14.86
CA SER A 25 -17.24 -34.25 -14.95
C SER A 25 -16.38 -33.21 -14.22
N ALA A 26 -15.84 -33.58 -13.05
CA ALA A 26 -14.83 -32.77 -12.40
C ALA A 26 -13.68 -32.64 -13.40
N ARG A 27 -13.49 -31.44 -13.95
CA ARG A 27 -12.27 -31.13 -14.69
C ARG A 27 -11.14 -31.29 -13.68
N ALA A 28 -10.18 -32.15 -13.98
CA ALA A 28 -8.92 -32.12 -13.27
C ALA A 28 -8.24 -30.80 -13.65
N ASP A 29 -8.29 -29.82 -12.75
CA ASP A 29 -7.68 -28.51 -12.97
C ASP A 29 -6.15 -28.64 -12.96
N ALA A 30 -5.49 -27.88 -13.83
CA ALA A 30 -4.05 -27.95 -14.07
C ALA A 30 -3.24 -27.29 -12.94
N PRO A 31 -1.94 -27.61 -12.77
CA PRO A 31 -1.07 -26.84 -11.89
C PRO A 31 -1.04 -25.36 -12.32
N ALA A 32 -1.11 -24.46 -11.36
CA ALA A 32 -1.06 -23.02 -11.60
C ALA A 32 0.14 -22.44 -10.86
N LEU A 33 1.27 -22.35 -11.55
CA LEU A 33 2.50 -21.87 -10.97
C LEU A 33 2.60 -20.34 -11.01
N THR A 34 3.06 -19.75 -9.90
CA THR A 34 3.55 -18.39 -9.82
C THR A 34 4.99 -18.40 -9.34
N ALA A 35 5.75 -17.34 -9.63
CA ALA A 35 7.10 -17.20 -9.11
C ALA A 35 7.32 -15.76 -8.61
N SER A 36 8.01 -15.62 -7.47
CA SER A 36 8.34 -14.32 -6.89
C SER A 36 9.82 -14.26 -6.55
N VAL A 37 10.48 -13.17 -6.95
CA VAL A 37 11.89 -12.90 -6.64
C VAL A 37 11.96 -11.92 -5.48
N ALA A 38 12.61 -12.31 -4.38
CA ALA A 38 12.88 -11.49 -3.21
C ALA A 38 14.39 -11.30 -3.06
N ARG A 39 14.83 -10.07 -2.81
CA ARG A 39 16.25 -9.79 -2.60
C ARG A 39 16.64 -10.16 -1.17
N ALA A 40 17.56 -11.10 -1.00
CA ALA A 40 18.01 -11.62 0.29
C ALA A 40 19.13 -10.79 0.93
N GLY A 41 19.91 -10.06 0.11
CA GLY A 41 20.97 -9.15 0.58
C GLY A 41 21.59 -8.39 -0.59
N THR A 42 22.13 -7.18 -0.35
CA THR A 42 22.79 -6.36 -1.38
C THR A 42 24.15 -5.91 -0.88
N TRP A 43 25.14 -5.89 -1.76
CA TRP A 43 26.45 -5.29 -1.54
C TRP A 43 26.78 -4.33 -2.69
N SER A 44 27.92 -3.64 -2.60
CA SER A 44 28.29 -2.55 -3.51
C SER A 44 28.31 -2.93 -4.99
N SER A 45 28.60 -4.19 -5.32
CA SER A 45 28.74 -4.69 -6.69
C SER A 45 27.68 -5.72 -7.09
N GLY A 46 26.67 -6.00 -6.27
CA GLY A 46 25.74 -7.09 -6.53
C GLY A 46 24.69 -7.32 -5.45
N TYR A 47 23.89 -8.37 -5.63
CA TYR A 47 22.89 -8.79 -4.65
C TYR A 47 22.66 -10.29 -4.68
N GLY A 48 22.19 -10.86 -3.57
CA GLY A 48 21.60 -12.19 -3.50
C GLY A 48 20.08 -12.10 -3.56
N ALA A 49 19.44 -13.06 -4.24
CA ALA A 49 17.99 -13.15 -4.34
C ALA A 49 17.51 -14.59 -4.20
N ASP A 50 16.38 -14.75 -3.51
CA ASP A 50 15.62 -15.97 -3.39
C ASP A 50 14.40 -15.89 -4.31
N VAL A 51 14.13 -16.98 -5.03
CA VAL A 51 12.99 -17.14 -5.90
C VAL A 51 12.10 -18.23 -5.33
N THR A 52 10.84 -17.89 -5.04
CA THR A 52 9.82 -18.84 -4.59
C THR A 52 8.88 -19.13 -5.74
N VAL A 53 8.72 -20.41 -6.06
CA VAL A 53 7.74 -20.96 -7.01
C VAL A 53 6.60 -21.56 -6.20
N ALA A 54 5.38 -21.07 -6.39
CA ALA A 54 4.19 -21.54 -5.68
C ALA A 54 3.22 -22.23 -6.64
N ASN A 55 2.53 -23.26 -6.18
CA ASN A 55 1.43 -23.88 -6.93
C ASN A 55 0.09 -23.50 -6.30
N GLY A 56 -0.61 -22.56 -6.92
CA GLY A 56 -1.96 -22.15 -6.52
C GLY A 56 -3.09 -22.94 -7.18
N GLY A 57 -2.76 -23.95 -8.00
CA GLY A 57 -3.74 -24.80 -8.68
C GLY A 57 -4.09 -26.06 -7.88
N ASP A 58 -5.09 -26.80 -8.36
CA ASP A 58 -5.64 -27.95 -7.65
C ASP A 58 -5.00 -29.30 -8.04
N ALA A 59 -3.99 -29.28 -8.92
CA ALA A 59 -3.16 -30.44 -9.26
C ALA A 59 -1.66 -30.19 -9.00
N PRO A 60 -0.89 -31.24 -8.66
CA PRO A 60 0.55 -31.11 -8.45
C PRO A 60 1.29 -30.72 -9.74
N ALA A 61 2.25 -29.81 -9.62
CA ALA A 61 3.22 -29.53 -10.68
C ALA A 61 4.35 -30.55 -10.62
N ASN A 62 4.78 -31.07 -11.77
CA ASN A 62 5.90 -32.02 -11.91
C ASN A 62 7.02 -31.40 -12.74
N GLY A 63 7.62 -30.36 -12.17
CA GLY A 63 8.68 -29.56 -12.77
C GLY A 63 8.30 -28.09 -12.89
N TRP A 64 9.30 -27.23 -12.80
CA TRP A 64 9.16 -25.79 -13.00
C TRP A 64 10.35 -25.23 -13.76
N THR A 65 10.08 -24.23 -14.58
CA THR A 65 11.03 -23.45 -15.35
C THR A 65 10.72 -21.99 -15.10
N VAL A 66 11.64 -21.23 -14.49
CA VAL A 66 11.52 -19.79 -14.30
C VAL A 66 12.48 -19.08 -15.25
N GLU A 67 11.98 -18.13 -16.02
CA GLU A 67 12.77 -17.36 -16.99
C GLU A 67 12.65 -15.88 -16.69
N PHE A 68 13.72 -15.11 -16.89
CA PHE A 68 13.68 -13.65 -16.79
C PHE A 68 14.88 -13.01 -17.50
N ASP A 69 14.78 -11.71 -17.78
CA ASP A 69 15.87 -10.90 -18.30
C ASP A 69 16.55 -10.11 -17.18
N LEU A 70 17.86 -9.88 -17.29
CA LEU A 70 18.55 -8.88 -16.48
C LEU A 70 18.91 -7.63 -17.30
N PRO A 71 18.81 -6.42 -16.73
CA PRO A 71 19.29 -5.19 -17.37
C PRO A 71 20.77 -5.27 -17.73
N GLU A 72 21.18 -4.47 -18.71
CA GLU A 72 22.60 -4.30 -19.03
C GLU A 72 23.40 -3.88 -17.78
N GLY A 73 24.63 -4.40 -17.67
CA GLY A 73 25.46 -4.21 -16.47
C GLY A 73 25.08 -5.08 -15.28
N THR A 74 24.11 -6.01 -15.42
CA THR A 74 23.77 -7.00 -14.38
C THR A 74 23.76 -8.42 -14.92
N SER A 75 24.35 -9.36 -14.18
CA SER A 75 24.45 -10.77 -14.59
C SER A 75 24.45 -11.73 -13.39
N VAL A 76 23.95 -12.94 -13.56
CA VAL A 76 23.95 -13.98 -12.50
C VAL A 76 25.35 -14.57 -12.33
N SER A 77 25.97 -14.35 -11.18
CA SER A 77 27.33 -14.80 -10.82
C SER A 77 27.39 -16.14 -10.09
N SER A 78 26.38 -16.49 -9.30
CA SER A 78 26.22 -17.83 -8.72
C SER A 78 24.75 -18.19 -8.52
N HIS A 79 24.42 -19.47 -8.38
CA HIS A 79 23.05 -19.95 -8.13
C HIS A 79 23.06 -21.27 -7.36
N TRP A 80 21.93 -21.58 -6.71
CA TRP A 80 21.71 -22.83 -5.98
C TRP A 80 20.28 -23.32 -6.13
N SER A 81 20.04 -24.62 -5.89
CA SER A 81 18.72 -25.27 -5.95
C SER A 81 17.98 -25.14 -7.30
N ALA A 82 18.70 -24.85 -8.39
CA ALA A 82 18.21 -24.81 -9.76
C ALA A 82 19.33 -25.16 -10.73
N THR A 83 18.99 -25.52 -11.97
CA THR A 83 19.92 -25.52 -13.10
C THR A 83 19.72 -24.25 -13.91
N LYS A 84 20.78 -23.48 -14.20
CA LYS A 84 20.72 -22.23 -14.97
C LYS A 84 21.28 -22.39 -16.38
N THR A 85 20.54 -21.96 -17.40
CA THR A 85 21.06 -21.65 -18.75
C THR A 85 20.90 -20.15 -19.04
N GLN A 86 21.63 -19.64 -20.03
CA GLN A 86 21.62 -18.21 -20.37
C GLN A 86 21.87 -18.01 -21.87
N SER A 87 21.12 -17.09 -22.48
CA SER A 87 21.37 -16.56 -23.83
C SER A 87 21.31 -15.05 -23.80
N GLY A 88 22.43 -14.38 -24.05
CA GLY A 88 22.53 -12.93 -23.90
C GLY A 88 22.17 -12.50 -22.47
N ARG A 89 21.11 -11.70 -22.34
CA ARG A 89 20.59 -11.21 -21.05
C ARG A 89 19.41 -12.03 -20.49
N HIS A 90 18.99 -13.06 -21.21
CA HIS A 90 17.88 -13.95 -20.84
C HIS A 90 18.40 -15.15 -20.04
N TYR A 91 17.78 -15.40 -18.89
CA TYR A 91 18.14 -16.45 -17.93
C TYR A 91 16.99 -17.43 -17.76
N THR A 92 17.29 -18.72 -17.86
CA THR A 92 16.32 -19.81 -17.66
C THR A 92 16.80 -20.69 -16.50
N PHE A 93 15.95 -20.89 -15.50
CA PHE A 93 16.19 -21.72 -14.32
C PHE A 93 15.21 -22.88 -14.28
N THR A 94 15.69 -24.12 -14.23
CA THR A 94 14.83 -25.30 -14.07
C THR A 94 15.07 -25.99 -12.73
N ASN A 95 14.05 -26.69 -12.23
CA ASN A 95 14.17 -27.49 -11.02
C ASN A 95 15.32 -28.51 -11.10
N VAL A 96 15.90 -28.84 -9.94
CA VAL A 96 16.77 -30.00 -9.74
C VAL A 96 15.94 -31.20 -9.32
N SER A 97 16.56 -32.38 -9.20
CA SER A 97 15.84 -33.66 -9.02
C SER A 97 14.95 -33.73 -7.78
N TRP A 98 15.32 -33.05 -6.69
CA TRP A 98 14.60 -33.12 -5.41
C TRP A 98 13.50 -32.06 -5.24
N ASN A 99 13.43 -31.06 -6.13
CA ASN A 99 12.57 -29.89 -5.94
C ASN A 99 11.64 -29.61 -7.12
N GLY A 100 11.42 -30.61 -7.98
CA GLY A 100 10.52 -30.47 -9.14
C GLY A 100 9.03 -30.62 -8.81
N SER A 101 8.66 -31.41 -7.79
CA SER A 101 7.25 -31.62 -7.47
C SER A 101 6.75 -30.54 -6.51
N ILE A 102 5.66 -29.86 -6.86
CA ILE A 102 4.99 -28.87 -6.01
C ILE A 102 3.52 -29.23 -5.91
N ALA A 103 3.11 -29.71 -4.73
CA ALA A 103 1.70 -30.03 -4.46
C ALA A 103 0.80 -28.78 -4.49
N PRO A 104 -0.53 -28.93 -4.67
CA PRO A 104 -1.48 -27.83 -4.49
C PRO A 104 -1.27 -27.09 -3.17
N GLY A 105 -1.17 -25.76 -3.23
CA GLY A 105 -0.92 -24.89 -2.08
C GLY A 105 0.51 -24.92 -1.53
N ALA A 106 1.42 -25.73 -2.10
CA ALA A 106 2.81 -25.80 -1.67
C ALA A 106 3.70 -24.82 -2.45
N THR A 107 4.91 -24.63 -1.94
CA THR A 107 5.94 -23.81 -2.57
C THR A 107 7.28 -24.54 -2.60
N GLN A 108 8.12 -24.14 -3.54
CA GLN A 108 9.51 -24.51 -3.64
C GLN A 108 10.35 -23.29 -3.97
N GLY A 109 11.66 -23.34 -3.76
CA GLY A 109 12.51 -22.19 -4.10
C GLY A 109 13.91 -22.54 -4.54
N PHE A 110 14.52 -21.56 -5.18
CA PHE A 110 15.93 -21.51 -5.55
C PHE A 110 16.48 -20.11 -5.29
N GLY A 111 17.79 -19.92 -5.43
CA GLY A 111 18.36 -18.58 -5.29
C GLY A 111 19.57 -18.35 -6.18
N PHE A 112 19.94 -17.09 -6.30
CA PHE A 112 21.07 -16.65 -7.10
C PHE A 112 21.73 -15.38 -6.55
N ASN A 113 23.02 -15.23 -6.84
CA ASN A 113 23.72 -13.96 -6.69
C ASN A 113 23.86 -13.30 -8.06
N ALA A 114 23.63 -12.00 -8.13
CA ALA A 114 23.88 -11.15 -9.28
C ALA A 114 25.07 -10.23 -9.01
N SER A 115 25.88 -10.02 -10.05
CA SER A 115 26.84 -8.92 -10.13
C SER A 115 26.20 -7.80 -10.95
N GLY A 116 26.04 -6.62 -10.37
CA GLY A 116 25.20 -5.52 -10.85
C GLY A 116 23.90 -5.37 -10.03
N LEU A 117 23.24 -4.21 -10.11
CA LEU A 117 22.08 -3.86 -9.26
C LEU A 117 20.73 -3.88 -10.00
N GLY A 118 20.72 -4.22 -11.29
CA GLY A 118 19.52 -4.34 -12.11
C GLY A 118 18.67 -5.54 -11.71
N LEU A 119 17.36 -5.34 -11.58
CA LEU A 119 16.42 -6.39 -11.15
C LEU A 119 15.87 -7.22 -12.32
N PRO A 120 15.41 -8.47 -12.09
CA PRO A 120 14.76 -9.29 -13.10
C PRO A 120 13.57 -8.59 -13.76
N LEU A 121 13.49 -8.68 -15.08
CA LEU A 121 12.41 -8.19 -15.93
C LEU A 121 11.79 -9.37 -16.69
N ASN A 122 10.56 -9.20 -17.20
CA ASN A 122 9.90 -10.18 -18.09
C ASN A 122 9.84 -11.61 -17.52
N CYS A 123 9.62 -11.74 -16.21
CA CYS A 123 9.65 -13.04 -15.54
C CYS A 123 8.49 -13.94 -15.99
N THR A 124 8.79 -15.18 -16.40
CA THR A 124 7.81 -16.25 -16.62
C THR A 124 8.11 -17.50 -15.78
N VAL A 125 7.08 -18.28 -15.47
CA VAL A 125 7.14 -19.62 -14.88
C VAL A 125 6.32 -20.58 -15.75
N ASN A 126 6.97 -21.64 -16.25
CA ASN A 126 6.41 -22.57 -17.25
C ASN A 126 5.73 -21.85 -18.43
N GLY A 127 6.37 -20.78 -18.94
CA GLY A 127 5.89 -19.98 -20.07
C GLY A 127 4.75 -19.00 -19.73
N SER A 128 4.23 -19.00 -18.51
CA SER A 128 3.24 -18.02 -18.03
C SER A 128 3.93 -16.91 -17.24
N PRO A 129 3.52 -15.63 -17.32
CA PRO A 129 4.10 -14.58 -16.49
C PRO A 129 4.11 -14.95 -15.00
N CYS A 130 5.22 -14.64 -14.32
CA CYS A 130 5.47 -15.04 -12.93
C CYS A 130 4.39 -14.55 -11.94
N GLY A 131 3.71 -13.44 -12.26
CA GLY A 131 2.56 -12.92 -11.51
C GLY A 131 1.22 -13.64 -11.76
N GLY A 132 1.18 -14.70 -12.56
CA GLY A 132 0.00 -15.53 -12.80
C GLY A 132 -0.98 -15.04 -13.87
N GLY A 133 -0.64 -14.00 -14.64
CA GLY A 133 -1.50 -13.48 -15.71
C GLY A 133 -1.03 -13.90 -17.10
N SER A 134 -1.86 -14.53 -17.92
CA SER A 134 -1.54 -14.84 -19.32
C SER A 134 -1.39 -13.56 -20.16
N THR A 135 -0.25 -13.33 -20.81
CA THR A 135 -0.12 -12.25 -21.80
C THR A 135 -0.78 -12.66 -23.12
N PRO A 136 -1.67 -11.87 -23.73
CA PRO A 136 -2.18 -12.18 -25.06
C PRO A 136 -1.10 -11.90 -26.12
N THR A 137 -0.84 -12.88 -26.99
CA THR A 137 0.02 -12.76 -28.17
C THR A 137 -0.59 -11.75 -29.17
N PRO A 138 0.15 -10.75 -29.67
CA PRO A 138 -0.37 -9.85 -30.69
C PRO A 138 -0.41 -10.57 -32.05
N THR A 139 -1.60 -10.67 -32.64
CA THR A 139 -1.76 -11.01 -34.06
C THR A 139 -1.54 -9.75 -34.90
N PRO A 140 -0.77 -9.79 -36.01
CA PRO A 140 -0.52 -8.61 -36.83
C PRO A 140 -1.74 -8.28 -37.70
N THR A 141 -2.22 -7.03 -37.60
CA THR A 141 -3.32 -6.53 -38.45
C THR A 141 -2.76 -5.74 -39.65
N PRO A 142 -3.31 -5.89 -40.87
CA PRO A 142 -2.82 -5.25 -42.09
C PRO A 142 -2.99 -3.72 -42.10
N THR A 143 -2.01 -3.04 -42.68
CA THR A 143 -2.00 -1.59 -42.94
C THR A 143 -3.08 -1.20 -43.96
N THR A 144 -3.95 -0.27 -43.60
CA THR A 144 -4.73 0.51 -44.57
C THR A 144 -4.58 2.01 -44.27
N ALA A 145 -4.49 2.81 -45.33
CA ALA A 145 -4.10 4.23 -45.33
C ALA A 145 -5.15 5.16 -44.67
N PRO A 146 -4.76 6.38 -44.24
CA PRO A 146 -5.59 7.25 -43.41
C PRO A 146 -6.62 8.06 -44.22
N PRO A 147 -7.85 8.26 -43.72
CA PRO A 147 -8.70 9.34 -44.19
C PRO A 147 -8.43 10.64 -43.42
N THR A 148 -8.40 11.73 -44.18
CA THR A 148 -8.33 13.13 -43.77
C THR A 148 -9.68 13.64 -43.31
N THR A 149 -9.90 13.83 -42.00
CA THR A 149 -10.82 14.86 -41.46
C THR A 149 -10.64 15.00 -39.94
N ALA A 150 -10.73 16.23 -39.43
CA ALA A 150 -10.36 16.61 -38.06
C ALA A 150 -11.37 16.12 -36.98
N PRO A 151 -10.94 15.80 -35.74
CA PRO A 151 -11.82 15.27 -34.70
C PRO A 151 -12.62 16.36 -33.95
N PRO A 152 -13.88 16.09 -33.54
CA PRO A 152 -14.51 16.77 -32.42
C PRO A 152 -13.96 16.24 -31.09
N THR A 153 -13.82 17.14 -30.13
CA THR A 153 -13.41 16.92 -28.74
C THR A 153 -14.43 16.13 -27.93
N THR A 154 -14.09 14.91 -27.53
CA THR A 154 -14.52 14.27 -26.27
C THR A 154 -13.47 13.24 -25.85
N PRO A 155 -12.90 13.31 -24.63
CA PRO A 155 -12.02 12.26 -24.12
C PRO A 155 -12.82 11.00 -23.73
N PRO A 156 -12.46 9.80 -24.20
CA PRO A 156 -12.89 8.57 -23.56
C PRO A 156 -11.86 8.12 -22.53
N THR A 157 -12.28 8.11 -21.28
CA THR A 157 -11.70 7.30 -20.20
C THR A 157 -12.00 5.83 -20.50
N SER A 158 -10.99 4.98 -20.63
CA SER A 158 -11.20 3.53 -20.54
C SER A 158 -10.09 2.90 -19.71
N GLY A 159 -10.35 2.79 -18.41
CA GLY A 159 -9.59 1.90 -17.53
C GLY A 159 -9.96 0.42 -17.76
N PRO A 160 -9.23 -0.50 -17.10
CA PRO A 160 -9.48 -1.95 -17.18
C PRO A 160 -10.93 -2.33 -16.82
N PRO A 161 -11.43 -3.50 -17.26
CA PRO A 161 -12.81 -3.90 -16.99
C PRO A 161 -13.04 -4.03 -15.49
N ALA A 162 -13.94 -3.22 -14.95
CA ALA A 162 -14.33 -3.27 -13.55
C ALA A 162 -14.89 -4.66 -13.23
N GLY A 163 -14.44 -5.27 -12.12
CA GLY A 163 -15.17 -6.40 -11.53
C GLY A 163 -16.59 -5.97 -11.11
N PRO A 164 -17.42 -6.89 -10.61
CA PRO A 164 -18.80 -6.59 -10.25
C PRO A 164 -18.87 -5.41 -9.27
N VAL A 165 -19.71 -4.43 -9.60
CA VAL A 165 -20.00 -3.26 -8.76
C VAL A 165 -21.04 -3.66 -7.71
N VAL A 166 -20.79 -3.29 -6.45
CA VAL A 166 -21.74 -3.41 -5.34
C VAL A 166 -22.07 -2.01 -4.87
N ASP A 167 -23.32 -1.60 -5.09
CA ASP A 167 -23.83 -0.33 -4.60
C ASP A 167 -24.30 -0.48 -3.14
N VAL A 168 -23.94 0.49 -2.30
CA VAL A 168 -24.31 0.52 -0.88
C VAL A 168 -24.85 1.90 -0.52
N ALA A 169 -25.94 1.95 0.23
CA ALA A 169 -26.57 3.18 0.71
C ALA A 169 -26.65 3.26 2.25
N THR A 170 -26.28 2.18 2.93
CA THR A 170 -26.31 2.09 4.40
C THR A 170 -25.00 1.57 4.99
N ALA A 171 -24.75 1.88 6.25
CA ALA A 171 -23.60 1.37 7.00
C ALA A 171 -23.57 -0.17 7.08
N ALA A 172 -24.74 -0.82 7.17
CA ALA A 172 -24.85 -2.27 7.20
C ALA A 172 -24.43 -2.91 5.86
N GLU A 173 -24.89 -2.36 4.74
CA GLU A 173 -24.50 -2.80 3.40
C GLU A 173 -23.01 -2.58 3.15
N LEU A 174 -22.47 -1.43 3.56
CA LEU A 174 -21.04 -1.16 3.44
C LEU A 174 -20.21 -2.19 4.22
N ARG A 175 -20.56 -2.46 5.48
CA ARG A 175 -19.88 -3.50 6.27
C ARG A 175 -19.94 -4.88 5.60
N ALA A 176 -21.11 -5.27 5.09
CA ALA A 176 -21.27 -6.54 4.38
C ALA A 176 -20.44 -6.59 3.07
N ALA A 177 -20.38 -5.49 2.33
CA ALA A 177 -19.60 -5.37 1.10
C ALA A 177 -18.09 -5.45 1.38
N LEU A 178 -17.60 -4.78 2.42
CA LEU A 178 -16.20 -4.86 2.86
C LEU A 178 -15.83 -6.29 3.29
N ALA A 179 -16.68 -6.96 4.09
CA ALA A 179 -16.43 -8.31 4.58
C ALA A 179 -16.41 -9.39 3.48
N SER A 180 -17.15 -9.15 2.40
CA SER A 180 -17.29 -10.08 1.26
C SER A 180 -16.48 -9.67 0.03
N ALA A 181 -15.67 -8.61 0.11
CA ALA A 181 -14.90 -8.09 -1.01
C ALA A 181 -13.95 -9.12 -1.62
N VAL A 182 -13.77 -9.04 -2.93
CA VAL A 182 -12.89 -9.92 -3.72
C VAL A 182 -12.11 -9.06 -4.74
N PRO A 183 -10.91 -9.48 -5.17
CA PRO A 183 -10.11 -8.72 -6.14
C PRO A 183 -10.91 -8.20 -7.35
N GLY A 184 -10.73 -6.93 -7.69
CA GLY A 184 -11.41 -6.24 -8.79
C GLY A 184 -12.82 -5.75 -8.49
N ARG A 185 -13.39 -6.05 -7.31
CA ARG A 185 -14.70 -5.52 -6.91
C ARG A 185 -14.63 -4.01 -6.71
N THR A 186 -15.67 -3.32 -7.18
CA THR A 186 -15.94 -1.92 -6.82
C THR A 186 -17.10 -1.89 -5.84
N ILE A 187 -16.91 -1.28 -4.68
CA ILE A 187 -17.95 -0.93 -3.71
C ILE A 187 -18.22 0.56 -3.88
N ARG A 188 -19.43 0.92 -4.31
CA ARG A 188 -19.81 2.32 -4.58
C ARG A 188 -20.82 2.78 -3.55
N MET A 189 -20.42 3.78 -2.76
CA MET A 189 -21.25 4.43 -1.76
C MET A 189 -22.12 5.49 -2.40
N ALA A 190 -23.41 5.46 -2.09
CA ALA A 190 -24.30 6.60 -2.33
C ALA A 190 -23.93 7.78 -1.40
N PRO A 191 -24.32 9.02 -1.74
CA PRO A 191 -24.32 10.13 -0.79
C PRO A 191 -25.03 9.76 0.51
N GLY A 192 -24.49 10.18 1.65
CA GLY A 192 -25.06 9.94 2.96
C GLY A 192 -24.02 9.64 4.03
N GLU A 193 -24.47 9.60 5.28
CA GLU A 193 -23.63 9.23 6.41
C GLU A 193 -23.70 7.73 6.71
N TYR A 194 -22.53 7.12 6.81
CA TYR A 194 -22.32 5.73 7.20
C TYR A 194 -21.70 5.76 8.59
N ARG A 195 -22.47 5.39 9.62
CA ARG A 195 -22.02 5.41 11.02
C ARG A 195 -21.61 4.02 11.52
N GLY A 196 -20.47 3.97 12.21
CA GLY A 196 -19.95 2.81 12.93
C GLY A 196 -18.56 2.38 12.46
N SER A 197 -18.13 1.20 12.91
CA SER A 197 -16.83 0.63 12.55
C SER A 197 -16.81 0.08 11.11
N PHE A 198 -15.79 0.45 10.32
CA PHE A 198 -15.57 -0.04 8.96
C PHE A 198 -14.17 -0.63 8.84
N VAL A 199 -14.12 -1.96 8.65
CA VAL A 199 -12.86 -2.71 8.55
C VAL A 199 -12.83 -3.49 7.23
N ALA A 200 -11.77 -3.31 6.45
CA ALA A 200 -11.46 -4.10 5.28
C ALA A 200 -10.32 -5.08 5.60
N GLN A 201 -10.60 -6.37 5.43
CA GLN A 201 -9.63 -7.46 5.70
C GLN A 201 -9.44 -8.38 4.50
N ARG A 202 -9.98 -8.01 3.34
CA ARG A 202 -9.86 -8.79 2.10
C ARG A 202 -8.75 -8.20 1.24
N PRO A 203 -7.74 -8.97 0.83
CA PRO A 203 -6.72 -8.47 -0.08
C PRO A 203 -7.31 -8.28 -1.48
N GLY A 204 -6.94 -7.18 -2.14
CA GLY A 204 -7.01 -7.07 -3.59
C GLY A 204 -5.83 -7.78 -4.26
N ALA A 205 -5.71 -7.62 -5.57
CA ALA A 205 -4.53 -8.05 -6.33
C ALA A 205 -3.98 -6.88 -7.15
N ALA A 206 -2.70 -6.94 -7.52
CA ALA A 206 -2.04 -5.87 -8.26
C ALA A 206 -2.73 -5.54 -9.60
N ASP A 207 -3.21 -6.55 -10.30
CA ASP A 207 -3.95 -6.45 -11.57
C ASP A 207 -5.46 -6.23 -11.36
N ARG A 208 -5.97 -6.50 -10.15
CA ARG A 208 -7.39 -6.42 -9.79
C ARG A 208 -7.53 -5.82 -8.39
N PRO A 209 -7.22 -4.53 -8.20
CA PRO A 209 -7.40 -3.89 -6.91
C PRO A 209 -8.87 -3.85 -6.52
N ILE A 210 -9.17 -3.90 -5.22
CA ILE A 210 -10.52 -3.64 -4.72
C ILE A 210 -10.70 -2.13 -4.65
N THR A 211 -11.84 -1.61 -5.11
CA THR A 211 -12.12 -0.17 -5.07
C THR A 211 -13.26 0.11 -4.09
N LEU A 212 -13.05 1.01 -3.13
CA LEU A 212 -14.10 1.68 -2.39
C LEU A 212 -14.21 3.12 -2.91
N THR A 213 -15.38 3.50 -3.39
CA THR A 213 -15.58 4.81 -4.02
C THR A 213 -16.89 5.44 -3.56
N GLY A 214 -16.90 6.76 -3.47
CA GLY A 214 -18.10 7.54 -3.18
C GLY A 214 -17.88 9.01 -3.52
N PRO A 215 -18.96 9.78 -3.70
CA PRO A 215 -18.87 11.23 -3.76
C PRO A 215 -18.41 11.80 -2.41
N ARG A 216 -18.00 13.08 -2.39
CA ARG A 216 -17.50 13.73 -1.16
C ARG A 216 -18.53 13.79 -0.03
N ASP A 217 -19.82 13.75 -0.36
CA ASP A 217 -20.93 13.67 0.60
C ASP A 217 -21.35 12.23 0.97
N ALA A 218 -20.61 11.21 0.52
CA ALA A 218 -20.57 9.91 1.18
C ALA A 218 -19.55 9.99 2.34
N VAL A 219 -20.03 9.89 3.57
CA VAL A 219 -19.27 10.23 4.78
C VAL A 219 -19.20 9.03 5.71
N LEU A 220 -17.99 8.55 5.99
CA LEU A 220 -17.75 7.58 7.05
C LEU A 220 -17.56 8.30 8.38
N VAL A 221 -18.33 7.89 9.40
CA VAL A 221 -18.29 8.43 10.75
C VAL A 221 -18.13 7.31 11.77
N ASN A 222 -17.20 7.47 12.71
CA ASN A 222 -17.02 6.55 13.83
C ASN A 222 -16.86 7.31 15.15
N ASP A 223 -17.96 7.95 15.57
CA ASP A 223 -18.08 8.78 16.77
C ASP A 223 -18.53 7.99 18.01
N GLY A 224 -18.56 6.66 17.90
CA GLY A 224 -18.86 5.76 19.02
C GLY A 224 -17.71 5.67 20.01
N PRO A 225 -17.97 5.26 21.28
CA PRO A 225 -16.89 5.07 22.24
C PRO A 225 -15.93 3.99 21.71
N SER A 226 -14.69 4.35 21.43
CA SER A 226 -13.64 3.36 21.19
C SER A 226 -13.53 2.48 22.43
N GLY A 227 -13.71 1.17 22.30
CA GLY A 227 -13.58 0.26 23.45
C GLY A 227 -12.16 0.32 24.03
N SER A 228 -11.95 -0.23 25.24
CA SER A 228 -10.60 -0.47 25.77
C SER A 228 -9.90 -1.51 24.90
N GLY A 229 -9.25 -1.04 23.84
CA GLY A 229 -8.63 -1.89 22.84
C GLY A 229 -7.44 -2.68 23.40
N PRO A 230 -7.07 -3.79 22.73
CA PRO A 230 -5.86 -4.50 23.08
C PRO A 230 -4.64 -3.57 22.97
N SER A 231 -3.61 -3.82 23.77
CA SER A 231 -2.33 -3.08 23.70
C SER A 231 -1.76 -3.05 22.27
N CYS A 232 -2.04 -4.10 21.50
CA CYS A 232 -1.81 -4.17 20.07
C CYS A 232 -3.10 -4.26 19.28
N PRO A 233 -3.59 -3.15 18.69
CA PRO A 233 -4.76 -3.13 17.83
C PRO A 233 -4.69 -4.19 16.72
N ALA A 234 -5.69 -5.07 16.69
CA ALA A 234 -6.03 -5.98 15.61
C ALA A 234 -7.56 -6.15 15.55
N PRO A 235 -8.18 -6.32 14.37
CA PRO A 235 -9.62 -6.52 14.27
C PRO A 235 -10.06 -7.69 15.16
N THR A 236 -11.00 -7.42 16.05
CA THR A 236 -11.48 -8.35 17.07
C THR A 236 -13.00 -8.24 17.13
N ASP A 237 -13.70 -9.37 17.11
CA ASP A 237 -15.16 -9.37 17.14
C ASP A 237 -15.70 -8.65 18.38
N GLY A 238 -16.67 -7.77 18.15
CA GLY A 238 -17.31 -6.97 19.21
C GLY A 238 -16.46 -5.80 19.72
N TRP A 239 -15.29 -5.55 19.15
CA TRP A 239 -14.47 -4.38 19.48
C TRP A 239 -14.50 -3.34 18.36
N ASP A 240 -14.67 -2.08 18.74
CA ASP A 240 -14.54 -0.92 17.86
C ASP A 240 -13.24 -0.18 18.16
N SER A 241 -12.40 -0.02 17.13
CA SER A 241 -11.15 0.73 17.22
C SER A 241 -11.38 2.25 17.32
N GLY A 242 -12.57 2.72 16.94
CA GLY A 242 -12.86 4.14 16.74
C GLY A 242 -12.28 4.71 15.44
N TYR A 243 -11.73 3.87 14.54
CA TYR A 243 -11.17 4.36 13.27
C TYR A 243 -12.28 4.57 12.25
N GLY A 244 -12.19 5.64 11.47
CA GLY A 244 -13.17 5.94 10.43
C GLY A 244 -13.14 4.91 9.28
N LEU A 245 -11.95 4.45 8.90
CA LEU A 245 -11.76 3.28 8.03
C LEU A 245 -10.45 2.57 8.37
N TRP A 246 -10.51 1.25 8.55
CA TRP A 246 -9.35 0.44 8.84
C TRP A 246 -9.10 -0.62 7.79
N LEU A 247 -7.96 -0.54 7.10
CA LEU A 247 -7.45 -1.61 6.25
C LEU A 247 -6.46 -2.42 7.07
N TYR A 248 -6.76 -3.70 7.30
CA TYR A 248 -5.91 -4.58 8.08
C TYR A 248 -5.59 -5.84 7.28
N ARG A 249 -4.31 -6.00 6.89
CA ARG A 249 -3.85 -7.05 5.97
C ARG A 249 -4.63 -7.05 4.65
N ALA A 250 -4.93 -5.86 4.14
CA ALA A 250 -5.76 -5.63 2.97
C ALA A 250 -4.96 -4.84 1.91
N PRO A 251 -3.94 -5.45 1.28
CA PRO A 251 -3.18 -4.81 0.21
C PRO A 251 -4.03 -4.59 -1.05
N TYR A 252 -3.56 -3.70 -1.94
CA TYR A 252 -4.15 -3.45 -3.26
C TYR A 252 -5.61 -2.95 -3.21
N TRP A 253 -5.83 -1.87 -2.45
CA TRP A 253 -7.10 -1.15 -2.43
C TRP A 253 -6.97 0.23 -3.06
N ASN A 254 -8.03 0.66 -3.74
CA ASN A 254 -8.22 2.03 -4.19
C ASN A 254 -9.37 2.65 -3.39
N LEU A 255 -9.09 3.73 -2.66
CA LEU A 255 -10.04 4.50 -1.87
C LEU A 255 -10.22 5.85 -2.56
N THR A 256 -11.42 6.18 -3.01
CA THR A 256 -11.62 7.33 -3.90
C THR A 256 -12.81 8.22 -3.53
N GLY A 257 -12.56 9.53 -3.42
CA GLY A 257 -13.56 10.60 -3.42
C GLY A 257 -14.32 10.90 -2.12
N PHE A 258 -14.51 9.91 -1.25
CA PHE A 258 -15.38 10.04 -0.07
C PHE A 258 -14.74 10.78 1.12
N THR A 259 -15.56 11.11 2.11
CA THR A 259 -15.14 11.78 3.35
C THR A 259 -15.03 10.79 4.51
N VAL A 260 -14.05 10.99 5.40
CA VAL A 260 -13.92 10.31 6.69
C VAL A 260 -13.82 11.39 7.77
N ARG A 261 -14.71 11.35 8.76
CA ARG A 261 -14.72 12.35 9.84
C ARG A 261 -15.28 11.83 11.14
N ASP A 262 -15.15 12.61 12.21
CA ASP A 262 -15.67 12.33 13.54
C ASP A 262 -15.28 10.90 13.97
N ALA A 263 -13.97 10.68 14.07
CA ALA A 263 -13.39 9.39 14.39
C ALA A 263 -12.14 9.56 15.27
N LYS A 264 -11.78 8.52 16.02
CA LYS A 264 -10.55 8.54 16.81
C LYS A 264 -9.32 8.75 15.92
N LYS A 265 -9.22 7.96 14.86
CA LYS A 265 -8.26 8.11 13.76
C LYS A 265 -9.03 8.09 12.45
N GLY A 266 -8.55 8.77 11.41
CA GLY A 266 -9.22 8.77 10.11
C GLY A 266 -9.09 7.44 9.38
N VAL A 267 -8.10 7.33 8.48
CA VAL A 267 -7.83 6.12 7.69
C VAL A 267 -6.55 5.46 8.19
N VAL A 268 -6.65 4.22 8.68
CA VAL A 268 -5.51 3.45 9.17
C VAL A 268 -5.24 2.29 8.23
N LEU A 269 -3.99 2.16 7.79
CA LEU A 269 -3.49 1.07 6.98
C LEU A 269 -2.51 0.27 7.82
N ASP A 270 -2.89 -0.94 8.19
CA ASP A 270 -2.07 -1.88 8.93
C ASP A 270 -1.73 -3.08 8.04
N ALA A 271 -0.44 -3.31 7.75
CA ALA A 271 0.04 -4.40 6.90
C ALA A 271 -0.69 -4.46 5.54
N SER A 272 -1.00 -3.29 4.98
CA SER A 272 -1.83 -3.13 3.78
C SER A 272 -1.03 -2.34 2.73
N PRO A 273 0.00 -2.94 2.11
CA PRO A 273 0.79 -2.28 1.09
C PRO A 273 0.01 -2.05 -0.22
N HIS A 274 0.51 -1.16 -1.06
CA HIS A 274 -0.07 -0.85 -2.39
C HIS A 274 -1.52 -0.33 -2.33
N VAL A 275 -1.87 0.41 -1.29
CA VAL A 275 -3.17 1.07 -1.18
C VAL A 275 -3.06 2.51 -1.69
N THR A 276 -3.99 2.91 -2.56
CA THR A 276 -4.11 4.28 -3.08
C THR A 276 -5.30 4.98 -2.45
N LEU A 277 -5.08 6.15 -1.86
CA LEU A 277 -6.06 7.09 -1.35
C LEU A 277 -6.06 8.29 -2.30
N ASP A 278 -7.17 8.53 -3.00
CA ASP A 278 -7.25 9.56 -4.05
C ASP A 278 -8.51 10.41 -3.89
N GLY A 279 -8.33 11.71 -3.67
CA GLY A 279 -9.46 12.65 -3.55
C GLY A 279 -10.28 12.48 -2.28
N LEU A 280 -9.70 11.94 -1.21
CA LEU A 280 -10.39 11.82 0.07
C LEU A 280 -10.45 13.17 0.79
N TYR A 281 -11.43 13.30 1.68
CA TYR A 281 -11.47 14.37 2.67
C TYR A 281 -11.48 13.79 4.07
N VAL A 282 -10.39 13.97 4.83
CA VAL A 282 -10.26 13.45 6.19
C VAL A 282 -10.21 14.62 7.17
N HIS A 283 -11.17 14.69 8.10
CA HIS A 283 -11.21 15.81 9.03
C HIS A 283 -11.92 15.52 10.35
N HIS A 284 -11.69 16.37 11.35
CA HIS A 284 -12.34 16.26 12.66
C HIS A 284 -12.08 14.89 13.29
N VAL A 285 -10.80 14.58 13.48
CA VAL A 285 -10.36 13.34 14.13
C VAL A 285 -9.61 13.65 15.43
N ASP A 286 -9.77 12.76 16.40
CA ASP A 286 -9.27 12.96 17.75
C ASP A 286 -7.73 12.85 17.85
N GLU A 287 -7.14 12.01 17.00
CA GLU A 287 -5.72 11.73 16.82
C GLU A 287 -5.34 11.99 15.33
N GLU A 288 -4.60 11.08 14.69
CA GLU A 288 -4.07 11.30 13.34
C GLU A 288 -5.07 11.04 12.20
N GLY A 289 -4.89 11.76 11.09
CA GLY A 289 -5.74 11.69 9.91
C GLY A 289 -5.55 10.40 9.11
N VAL A 290 -4.37 10.21 8.51
CA VAL A 290 -4.04 9.04 7.68
C VAL A 290 -2.79 8.37 8.22
N HIS A 291 -2.82 7.06 8.46
CA HIS A 291 -1.68 6.34 9.04
C HIS A 291 -1.29 5.12 8.20
N PHE A 292 -0.08 5.15 7.63
CA PHE A 292 0.58 3.99 7.03
C PHE A 292 1.42 3.28 8.08
N ARG A 293 0.95 2.14 8.58
CA ARG A 293 1.53 1.42 9.72
C ARG A 293 1.72 -0.05 9.41
N ARG A 294 2.52 -0.75 10.23
CA ARG A 294 2.75 -2.19 10.11
C ARG A 294 3.30 -2.59 8.75
N SER A 295 4.25 -1.82 8.25
CA SER A 295 4.88 -2.03 6.94
C SER A 295 3.89 -1.95 5.78
N SER A 296 2.97 -0.97 5.82
CA SER A 296 2.07 -0.64 4.71
C SER A 296 2.84 0.16 3.66
N ALA A 297 3.77 -0.52 3.01
CA ALA A 297 4.67 0.07 2.02
C ALA A 297 3.97 0.35 0.69
N ASP A 298 4.61 1.17 -0.15
CA ASP A 298 4.18 1.44 -1.53
C ASP A 298 2.75 2.01 -1.63
N GLY A 299 2.28 2.61 -0.53
CA GLY A 299 1.00 3.31 -0.47
C GLY A 299 1.08 4.70 -1.10
N VAL A 300 -0.06 5.21 -1.57
CA VAL A 300 -0.15 6.55 -2.15
C VAL A 300 -1.30 7.30 -1.50
N LEU A 301 -1.05 8.48 -0.98
CA LEU A 301 -2.08 9.47 -0.65
C LEU A 301 -1.96 10.63 -1.62
N ARG A 302 -2.98 10.88 -2.44
CA ARG A 302 -2.95 11.96 -3.42
C ARG A 302 -4.25 12.72 -3.57
N ASN A 303 -4.14 13.94 -4.07
CA ASN A 303 -5.26 14.85 -4.38
C ASN A 303 -6.28 15.02 -3.25
N SER A 304 -5.88 14.75 -2.00
CA SER A 304 -6.76 14.66 -0.84
C SER A 304 -6.64 15.91 0.03
N THR A 305 -7.62 16.11 0.90
CA THR A 305 -7.60 17.16 1.92
C THR A 305 -7.60 16.53 3.31
N VAL A 306 -6.67 16.94 4.17
CA VAL A 306 -6.60 16.51 5.58
C VAL A 306 -6.51 17.73 6.49
N GLU A 307 -7.43 17.91 7.43
CA GLU A 307 -7.45 19.07 8.34
C GLU A 307 -8.15 18.76 9.66
N SER A 308 -7.98 19.60 10.69
CA SER A 308 -8.68 19.44 11.97
C SER A 308 -8.43 18.07 12.62
N THR A 309 -7.16 17.71 12.82
CA THR A 309 -6.70 16.45 13.43
C THR A 309 -6.11 16.73 14.82
N GLY A 310 -6.12 15.74 15.71
CA GLY A 310 -5.65 15.91 17.09
C GLY A 310 -6.62 16.65 18.01
N LEU A 311 -7.93 16.53 17.78
CA LEU A 311 -8.95 17.26 18.57
C LEU A 311 -9.00 16.84 20.05
N VAL A 312 -8.54 15.63 20.39
CA VAL A 312 -8.50 15.11 21.77
C VAL A 312 -7.08 14.88 22.25
N GLN A 313 -6.19 14.40 21.37
CA GLN A 313 -4.77 14.19 21.67
C GLN A 313 -3.90 14.97 20.67
N PRO A 314 -3.68 16.28 20.90
CA PRO A 314 -2.95 17.14 19.96
C PRO A 314 -1.56 16.60 19.58
N GLY A 315 -0.85 15.98 20.52
CA GLY A 315 0.46 15.38 20.28
C GLY A 315 0.46 14.07 19.48
N TYR A 316 -0.71 13.53 19.13
CA TYR A 316 -0.92 12.43 18.18
C TYR A 316 -1.77 12.89 16.99
N GLY A 317 -1.82 14.20 16.76
CA GLY A 317 -2.71 14.85 15.82
C GLY A 317 -2.13 15.03 14.44
N GLU A 318 -1.28 14.12 13.94
CA GLU A 318 -0.64 14.29 12.64
C GLU A 318 -1.67 14.25 11.50
N GLY A 319 -1.42 15.00 10.42
CA GLY A 319 -2.25 14.89 9.22
C GLY A 319 -2.03 13.53 8.55
N VAL A 320 -0.76 13.22 8.29
CA VAL A 320 -0.31 11.95 7.71
C VAL A 320 0.84 11.39 8.53
N TYR A 321 0.71 10.16 9.00
CA TYR A 321 1.69 9.45 9.80
C TYR A 321 2.23 8.24 9.01
N ILE A 322 3.54 8.19 8.78
CA ILE A 322 4.18 7.14 7.97
C ILE A 322 5.17 6.34 8.82
N GLY A 323 4.89 5.06 9.00
CA GLY A 323 5.65 4.15 9.84
C GLY A 323 5.15 4.15 11.29
N SER A 324 6.05 3.86 12.22
CA SER A 324 5.79 3.88 13.67
C SER A 324 7.03 4.37 14.39
N ALA A 325 6.84 5.12 15.48
CA ALA A 325 7.94 5.40 16.41
C ALA A 325 8.57 4.10 16.93
N GLY A 326 9.88 4.11 17.18
CA GLY A 326 10.65 2.91 17.55
C GLY A 326 10.14 2.20 18.81
N SER A 327 9.58 2.96 19.75
CA SER A 327 8.94 2.43 20.96
C SER A 327 7.71 1.54 20.68
N ASN A 328 7.11 1.66 19.50
CA ASN A 328 5.91 0.92 19.11
C ASN A 328 6.20 -0.27 18.20
N TRP A 329 7.45 -0.52 17.80
CA TRP A 329 7.75 -1.61 16.87
C TRP A 329 7.53 -3.01 17.44
N GLY A 330 7.56 -3.20 18.77
CA GLY A 330 7.13 -4.47 19.36
C GLY A 330 5.69 -4.84 18.98
N CYS A 331 4.87 -3.83 18.69
CA CYS A 331 3.50 -4.01 18.22
C CYS A 331 3.37 -3.94 16.71
N HIS A 332 4.02 -2.95 16.09
CA HIS A 332 3.78 -2.55 14.72
C HIS A 332 4.94 -2.86 13.76
N GLY A 333 5.99 -3.51 14.23
CA GLY A 333 7.11 -3.93 13.39
C GLY A 333 6.78 -5.12 12.50
N ASN A 334 7.62 -5.32 11.49
CA ASN A 334 7.69 -6.54 10.70
C ASN A 334 8.47 -7.65 11.43
N GLN A 335 8.87 -8.71 10.73
CA GLN A 335 9.70 -9.79 11.28
C GLN A 335 11.06 -9.30 11.83
N ASP A 336 11.60 -8.22 11.25
CA ASP A 336 12.84 -7.57 11.72
C ASP A 336 12.59 -6.59 12.88
N GLY A 337 11.34 -6.49 13.36
CA GLY A 337 10.96 -5.62 14.46
C GLY A 337 11.01 -4.14 14.11
N VAL A 338 10.79 -3.77 12.85
CA VAL A 338 10.73 -2.36 12.39
C VAL A 338 9.50 -2.14 11.52
N ASP A 339 8.85 -0.99 11.66
CA ASP A 339 7.78 -0.60 10.73
C ASP A 339 8.37 -0.08 9.41
N ARG A 340 8.36 -0.93 8.38
CA ARG A 340 8.93 -0.68 7.06
C ARG A 340 7.90 -0.13 6.09
N SER A 341 7.11 0.86 6.50
CA SER A 341 6.13 1.55 5.63
C SER A 341 6.86 2.42 4.59
N ASP A 342 7.71 1.76 3.80
CA ASP A 342 8.66 2.29 2.84
C ASP A 342 7.93 2.73 1.57
N ARG A 343 8.55 3.65 0.82
CA ARG A 343 8.10 4.06 -0.51
C ARG A 343 6.67 4.60 -0.54
N VAL A 344 6.17 5.07 0.59
CA VAL A 344 4.89 5.79 0.66
C VAL A 344 5.04 7.13 -0.05
N ARG A 345 4.05 7.46 -0.87
CA ARG A 345 4.00 8.70 -1.64
C ARG A 345 2.84 9.56 -1.15
N VAL A 346 3.13 10.81 -0.81
CA VAL A 346 2.14 11.83 -0.42
C VAL A 346 2.19 12.95 -1.45
N GLU A 347 1.20 13.04 -2.33
CA GLU A 347 1.29 13.83 -3.56
C GLU A 347 0.09 14.75 -3.83
N GLY A 348 0.32 16.05 -4.02
CA GLY A 348 -0.74 16.96 -4.46
C GLY A 348 -1.87 17.15 -3.45
N ASN A 349 -1.63 16.94 -2.15
CA ASN A 349 -2.63 17.07 -1.11
C ASN A 349 -2.67 18.50 -0.54
N ARG A 350 -3.80 18.86 0.07
CA ARG A 350 -3.91 20.02 0.97
C ARG A 350 -3.97 19.51 2.40
N ILE A 351 -3.02 19.92 3.23
CA ILE A 351 -2.95 19.47 4.64
C ILE A 351 -2.90 20.69 5.56
N GLY A 352 -3.81 20.70 6.54
CA GLY A 352 -4.13 21.87 7.34
C GLY A 352 -5.24 22.74 6.71
N PRO A 353 -5.79 23.69 7.49
CA PRO A 353 -5.33 24.10 8.83
C PRO A 353 -5.78 23.15 9.96
N ASN A 354 -5.40 23.49 11.19
CA ASN A 354 -5.79 22.82 12.42
C ASN A 354 -5.37 21.35 12.50
N VAL A 355 -4.24 21.02 11.86
CA VAL A 355 -3.53 19.78 12.17
C VAL A 355 -2.69 20.05 13.40
N ALA A 356 -3.00 19.39 14.51
CA ALA A 356 -2.46 19.77 15.82
C ALA A 356 -1.01 19.30 16.05
N ALA A 357 -0.56 18.25 15.35
CA ALA A 357 0.86 17.87 15.28
C ALA A 357 1.44 18.28 13.92
N GLU A 358 2.40 17.53 13.37
CA GLU A 358 2.92 17.76 12.03
C GLU A 358 1.86 17.40 10.95
N PRO A 359 1.63 18.25 9.94
CA PRO A 359 0.96 17.88 8.70
C PRO A 359 1.41 16.54 8.12
N ILE A 360 2.72 16.27 8.11
CA ILE A 360 3.25 14.94 7.77
C ILE A 360 4.35 14.58 8.76
N ASP A 361 4.24 13.43 9.42
CA ASP A 361 5.33 12.85 10.18
C ASP A 361 5.84 11.57 9.53
N VAL A 362 7.11 11.59 9.10
CA VAL A 362 7.80 10.42 8.56
C VAL A 362 8.63 9.81 9.67
N LYS A 363 8.22 8.66 10.20
CA LYS A 363 8.94 7.99 11.29
C LYS A 363 10.19 7.27 10.82
N GLU A 364 11.10 7.10 11.76
CA GLU A 364 12.28 6.24 11.64
C GLU A 364 11.91 4.82 11.18
N GLY A 365 12.83 4.16 10.49
CA GLY A 365 12.61 2.81 9.96
C GLY A 365 11.99 2.77 8.56
N THR A 366 11.47 3.90 8.08
CA THR A 366 10.89 4.04 6.73
C THR A 366 11.92 4.54 5.72
N PHE A 367 11.81 4.08 4.46
CA PHE A 367 12.78 4.37 3.40
C PHE A 367 12.13 4.78 2.07
N GLY A 368 12.75 5.72 1.36
CA GLY A 368 12.53 5.95 -0.07
C GLY A 368 11.15 6.49 -0.43
N GLY A 369 10.46 7.16 0.50
CA GLY A 369 9.18 7.79 0.23
C GLY A 369 9.31 9.09 -0.55
N VAL A 370 8.18 9.60 -1.03
CA VAL A 370 8.11 10.86 -1.78
C VAL A 370 7.03 11.75 -1.17
N VAL A 371 7.35 13.00 -0.88
CA VAL A 371 6.38 14.03 -0.52
C VAL A 371 6.47 15.12 -1.58
N ARG A 372 5.48 15.18 -2.48
CA ARG A 372 5.56 16.04 -3.66
C ARG A 372 4.32 16.90 -3.88
N GLY A 373 4.51 18.18 -4.19
CA GLY A 373 3.43 19.03 -4.69
C GLY A 373 2.30 19.30 -3.68
N ASN A 374 2.52 19.03 -2.39
CA ASN A 374 1.51 19.25 -1.36
C ASN A 374 1.47 20.73 -0.95
N THR A 375 0.33 21.18 -0.46
CA THR A 375 0.13 22.50 0.16
C THR A 375 -0.11 22.36 1.65
N PHE A 376 0.68 23.06 2.47
CA PHE A 376 0.57 23.06 3.92
C PHE A 376 0.06 24.40 4.45
N ASP A 377 -0.90 24.33 5.36
CA ASP A 377 -1.38 25.45 6.16
C ASP A 377 -1.08 25.18 7.63
N GLY A 378 -0.03 25.81 8.15
CA GLY A 378 0.51 25.53 9.48
C GLY A 378 -0.28 26.13 10.65
N ARG A 379 -1.42 26.79 10.39
CA ARG A 379 -2.29 27.29 11.47
C ARG A 379 -2.76 26.12 12.34
N GLY A 380 -2.68 26.27 13.65
CA GLY A 380 -3.21 25.31 14.63
C GLY A 380 -2.24 24.20 15.07
N ILE A 381 -1.00 24.15 14.54
CA ILE A 381 0.05 23.27 15.07
C ILE A 381 0.26 23.63 16.55
N SER A 382 0.24 22.62 17.43
CA SER A 382 0.11 22.84 18.87
C SER A 382 1.44 23.00 19.61
N GLY A 383 2.54 22.42 19.10
CA GLY A 383 3.81 22.30 19.84
C GLY A 383 3.88 21.09 20.77
N GLN A 384 2.80 20.33 20.95
CA GLN A 384 2.83 19.12 21.79
C GLN A 384 3.66 18.01 21.13
N ASN A 385 4.34 17.21 21.94
CA ASN A 385 5.27 16.16 21.47
C ASN A 385 6.33 16.67 20.47
N SER A 386 6.73 17.94 20.62
CA SER A 386 7.68 18.65 19.74
C SER A 386 7.16 18.93 18.33
N ALA A 387 5.85 18.84 18.09
CA ALA A 387 5.29 19.15 16.79
C ALA A 387 5.29 20.66 16.52
N ASP A 388 6.28 21.14 15.77
CA ASP A 388 6.49 22.56 15.49
C ASP A 388 6.93 22.84 14.03
N SER A 389 6.68 21.90 13.10
CA SER A 389 6.98 22.04 11.68
C SER A 389 5.90 21.45 10.77
N TRP A 390 5.95 21.70 9.45
CA TRP A 390 5.02 21.05 8.52
C TRP A 390 5.36 19.58 8.32
N ILE A 391 6.65 19.25 8.26
CA ILE A 391 7.12 17.88 8.11
C ILE A 391 8.33 17.65 9.01
N ASP A 392 8.27 16.60 9.83
CA ASP A 392 9.47 16.04 10.46
C ASP A 392 9.87 14.72 9.78
N VAL A 393 11.09 14.68 9.24
CA VAL A 393 11.62 13.56 8.45
C VAL A 393 12.64 12.76 9.25
N LYS A 394 12.17 11.68 9.87
CA LYS A 394 12.99 10.67 10.58
C LYS A 394 13.29 9.45 9.70
N GLY A 395 12.63 9.33 8.55
CA GLY A 395 12.92 8.33 7.51
C GLY A 395 14.22 8.59 6.76
N VAL A 396 14.51 7.72 5.79
CA VAL A 396 15.74 7.74 4.99
C VAL A 396 15.44 7.79 3.50
N ASP A 397 16.23 8.54 2.72
CA ASP A 397 16.07 8.70 1.25
C ASP A 397 14.71 9.25 0.79
N TYR A 398 14.08 10.07 1.60
CA TYR A 398 12.86 10.74 1.19
C TYR A 398 13.17 11.85 0.20
N LEU A 399 12.37 11.92 -0.87
CA LEU A 399 12.35 13.07 -1.77
C LEU A 399 11.22 14.01 -1.36
N ILE A 400 11.57 15.23 -0.95
CA ILE A 400 10.64 16.30 -0.58
C ILE A 400 10.70 17.39 -1.65
N GLU A 401 9.72 17.42 -2.55
CA GLU A 401 9.83 18.18 -3.80
C GLU A 401 8.59 19.02 -4.14
N GLY A 402 8.78 20.27 -4.56
CA GLY A 402 7.69 21.04 -5.16
C GLY A 402 6.54 21.37 -4.21
N ASN A 403 6.72 21.23 -2.89
CA ASN A 403 5.68 21.50 -1.92
C ASN A 403 5.61 23.00 -1.62
N THR A 404 4.43 23.48 -1.23
CA THR A 404 4.21 24.86 -0.78
C THR A 404 3.74 24.86 0.67
N GLY A 405 4.36 25.65 1.54
CA GLY A 405 3.96 25.77 2.94
C GLY A 405 3.76 27.21 3.36
N THR A 406 2.72 27.46 4.16
CA THR A 406 2.46 28.77 4.78
C THR A 406 2.21 28.61 6.26
N PHE A 407 2.65 29.58 7.05
CA PHE A 407 2.30 29.69 8.46
C PHE A 407 1.72 31.06 8.76
N ALA A 408 0.68 31.06 9.58
CA ALA A 408 0.17 32.25 10.25
C ALA A 408 -0.27 31.84 11.65
N ALA A 409 -0.27 32.77 12.61
CA ALA A 409 -0.86 32.51 13.92
C ALA A 409 -2.37 32.20 13.78
N PRO A 410 -2.95 31.37 14.66
CA PRO A 410 -2.37 30.79 15.87
C PRO A 410 -1.56 29.50 15.60
N GLY A 411 -0.67 29.16 16.53
CA GLY A 411 0.07 27.89 16.54
C GLY A 411 1.51 28.06 17.03
N THR A 412 2.16 26.93 17.30
CA THR A 412 3.60 26.82 17.58
C THR A 412 4.28 26.39 16.28
N PHE A 413 5.31 27.13 15.87
CA PHE A 413 6.01 26.85 14.62
C PHE A 413 7.46 27.30 14.69
N ALA A 414 8.37 26.34 14.60
CA ALA A 414 9.81 26.55 14.66
C ALA A 414 10.44 26.57 13.27
N ASN A 415 10.05 25.65 12.37
CA ASN A 415 10.68 25.49 11.05
C ASN A 415 9.68 24.95 10.02
N GLY A 416 9.97 25.13 8.72
CA GLY A 416 9.13 24.55 7.66
C GLY A 416 9.20 23.03 7.61
N TYR A 417 10.41 22.51 7.51
CA TYR A 417 10.75 21.10 7.45
C TYR A 417 11.87 20.82 8.44
N GLU A 418 11.80 19.68 9.12
CA GLU A 418 12.84 19.20 10.02
C GLU A 418 13.27 17.77 9.68
N THR A 419 14.42 17.39 10.23
CA THR A 419 14.86 15.99 10.26
C THR A 419 15.22 15.64 11.68
N HIS A 420 14.99 14.41 12.12
CA HIS A 420 15.49 13.92 13.40
C HIS A 420 16.09 12.52 13.30
N ASN A 421 16.93 12.18 14.29
CA ASN A 421 17.59 10.87 14.37
C ASN A 421 17.19 10.10 15.66
N PRO A 422 15.91 9.80 15.92
CA PRO A 422 15.47 9.33 17.25
C PRO A 422 15.82 7.87 17.56
N ALA A 423 15.81 6.97 16.57
CA ALA A 423 16.01 5.54 16.83
C ALA A 423 17.45 5.19 17.19
N THR A 424 17.65 4.59 18.36
CA THR A 424 18.95 4.09 18.84
C THR A 424 19.07 2.57 18.77
N THR A 425 17.95 1.84 18.77
CA THR A 425 17.90 0.37 18.74
C THR A 425 16.71 -0.14 17.89
N PRO A 426 16.95 -1.03 16.90
CA PRO A 426 18.25 -1.36 16.33
C PRO A 426 18.98 -0.10 15.82
N SER A 427 20.31 -0.13 15.84
CA SER A 427 21.11 0.99 15.33
C SER A 427 21.17 0.92 13.81
N PHE A 428 20.48 1.84 13.15
CA PHE A 428 20.49 2.02 11.70
C PHE A 428 20.35 3.51 11.35
N PRO A 429 20.69 3.94 10.13
CA PRO A 429 20.50 5.33 9.72
C PRO A 429 19.03 5.74 9.83
N ASN A 430 18.75 6.87 10.47
CA ASN A 430 17.42 7.48 10.50
C ASN A 430 17.60 8.99 10.32
N GLY A 431 16.69 9.65 9.59
CA GLY A 431 16.76 11.07 9.24
C GLY A 431 17.90 11.43 8.29
N CYS A 432 18.26 10.54 7.36
CA CYS A 432 19.46 10.66 6.53
C CYS A 432 19.17 10.45 5.03
N GLY A 433 20.02 10.98 4.16
CA GLY A 433 19.92 10.81 2.70
C GLY A 433 18.70 11.47 2.06
N ASN A 434 17.97 12.29 2.81
CA ASN A 434 16.77 12.93 2.33
C ASN A 434 17.14 14.14 1.44
N VAL A 435 16.32 14.42 0.44
CA VAL A 435 16.56 15.46 -0.56
C VAL A 435 15.40 16.45 -0.57
N TRP A 436 15.71 17.74 -0.45
CA TRP A 436 14.75 18.83 -0.63
C TRP A 436 15.08 19.62 -1.89
N ARG A 437 14.10 19.80 -2.77
CA ARG A 437 14.24 20.68 -3.94
C ARG A 437 12.91 21.28 -4.37
N ASP A 438 12.96 22.45 -4.99
CA ASP A 438 11.81 23.11 -5.61
C ASP A 438 10.65 23.44 -4.64
N ASN A 439 10.86 23.41 -3.32
CA ASN A 439 9.82 23.76 -2.34
C ASN A 439 9.71 25.28 -2.18
N SER A 440 8.51 25.77 -1.84
CA SER A 440 8.25 27.18 -1.54
C SER A 440 7.67 27.36 -0.14
N SER A 441 8.41 28.06 0.72
CA SER A 441 8.06 28.21 2.13
C SER A 441 7.82 29.67 2.49
N ASP A 442 6.67 29.97 3.09
CA ASP A 442 6.43 31.23 3.80
C ASP A 442 6.25 30.94 5.29
N LEU A 443 7.23 31.33 6.10
CA LEU A 443 7.27 30.99 7.53
C LEU A 443 6.51 32.00 8.41
N GLY A 444 5.83 32.97 7.81
CA GLY A 444 4.94 33.90 8.51
C GLY A 444 5.61 34.81 9.54
N GLY A 445 6.95 34.93 9.52
CA GLY A 445 7.72 35.68 10.51
C GLY A 445 7.94 34.91 11.82
N ALA A 446 7.47 33.66 11.92
CA ALA A 446 7.61 32.83 13.11
C ALA A 446 8.75 31.82 12.98
N GLY A 447 8.79 31.06 11.87
CA GLY A 447 9.78 29.99 11.68
C GLY A 447 11.20 30.50 11.42
N ALA A 448 12.19 29.79 11.94
CA ALA A 448 13.61 30.09 11.77
C ALA A 448 14.14 29.70 10.40
N TYR A 449 14.05 28.41 10.06
CA TYR A 449 14.52 27.89 8.78
C TYR A 449 13.38 27.28 7.97
N ALA A 450 13.44 27.40 6.65
CA ALA A 450 12.54 26.60 5.81
C ALA A 450 12.88 25.12 5.97
N ILE A 451 14.15 24.74 5.92
CA ILE A 451 14.60 23.35 6.08
C ILE A 451 15.69 23.30 7.15
N ARG A 452 15.39 22.73 8.31
CA ARG A 452 16.34 22.57 9.41
C ARG A 452 16.81 21.11 9.50
N ILE A 453 18.09 20.90 9.23
CA ILE A 453 18.74 19.60 9.47
C ILE A 453 19.24 19.57 10.91
N THR A 454 18.51 18.91 11.82
CA THR A 454 18.80 18.99 13.27
C THR A 454 19.99 18.12 13.69
N SER A 455 20.18 16.95 13.07
CA SER A 455 21.30 16.04 13.36
C SER A 455 21.73 15.28 12.10
N THR A 456 23.05 15.11 11.96
CA THR A 456 23.68 14.26 10.94
C THR A 456 24.50 13.12 11.57
N SER A 457 24.47 12.99 12.90
CA SER A 457 25.33 12.09 13.67
C SER A 457 25.21 10.62 13.25
N LYS A 458 24.06 10.21 12.72
CA LYS A 458 23.79 8.83 12.26
C LYS A 458 23.89 8.63 10.74
N CYS A 459 24.30 9.65 10.00
CA CYS A 459 24.19 9.62 8.54
C CYS A 459 25.38 9.01 7.81
N ALA A 460 26.53 8.74 8.45
CA ALA A 460 27.65 7.93 7.92
C ALA A 460 27.94 8.08 6.39
N GLY A 461 28.01 9.32 5.88
CA GLY A 461 28.26 9.62 4.46
C GLY A 461 27.01 9.76 3.57
N ARG A 462 25.84 9.45 4.10
CA ARG A 462 24.51 9.60 3.50
C ARG A 462 23.84 10.88 4.00
N LEU A 463 24.46 12.02 3.75
CA LEU A 463 23.98 13.30 4.25
C LEU A 463 22.69 13.74 3.56
N ASN A 464 21.89 14.51 4.28
CA ASN A 464 20.75 15.22 3.72
C ASN A 464 21.23 16.27 2.71
N VAL A 465 20.47 16.46 1.64
CA VAL A 465 20.79 17.39 0.56
C VAL A 465 19.67 18.43 0.43
N VAL A 466 20.03 19.71 0.50
CA VAL A 466 19.11 20.81 0.26
C VAL A 466 19.55 21.54 -1.00
N HIS A 467 18.71 21.55 -2.03
CA HIS A 467 19.00 22.27 -3.27
C HIS A 467 18.71 23.78 -3.14
N ALA A 468 19.43 24.58 -3.92
CA ALA A 468 19.25 26.03 -4.03
C ALA A 468 17.93 26.42 -4.69
N SER A 469 17.24 25.48 -5.35
CA SER A 469 15.92 25.70 -5.95
C SER A 469 14.79 25.82 -4.94
N ASN A 470 15.02 25.51 -3.65
CA ASN A 470 14.06 25.81 -2.59
C ASN A 470 14.00 27.32 -2.32
N THR A 471 12.82 27.84 -2.04
CA THR A 471 12.58 29.26 -1.75
C THR A 471 12.01 29.45 -0.35
N VAL A 472 12.36 30.56 0.29
CA VAL A 472 11.85 30.92 1.61
C VAL A 472 11.48 32.40 1.68
N LYS A 473 10.38 32.71 2.37
CA LYS A 473 9.93 34.05 2.75
C LYS A 473 9.66 34.10 4.24
N ASN A 474 9.81 35.29 4.81
CA ASN A 474 9.47 35.61 6.20
C ASN A 474 10.08 34.63 7.23
N ALA A 475 11.28 34.11 6.94
CA ALA A 475 12.05 33.32 7.89
C ALA A 475 12.85 34.24 8.81
N THR A 476 12.97 33.86 10.09
CA THR A 476 13.78 34.63 11.05
C THR A 476 15.26 34.31 10.96
N ALA A 477 15.65 33.18 10.34
CA ALA A 477 17.05 32.83 10.07
C ALA A 477 17.36 32.67 8.58
N GLY A 478 16.65 31.81 7.84
CA GLY A 478 16.90 31.66 6.40
C GLY A 478 16.39 30.37 5.76
N LEU A 479 17.01 29.95 4.65
CA LEU A 479 16.58 28.78 3.90
C LEU A 479 16.90 27.47 4.63
N THR A 480 18.15 27.29 5.03
CA THR A 480 18.59 26.08 5.74
C THR A 480 19.86 26.36 6.56
N ASN A 481 20.19 25.47 7.49
CA ASN A 481 21.36 25.53 8.36
C ASN A 481 22.58 24.75 7.83
N ILE A 482 22.51 24.22 6.60
CA ILE A 482 23.61 23.53 5.92
C ILE A 482 23.93 24.18 4.57
N ALA A 483 25.03 23.76 3.93
CA ALA A 483 25.35 24.22 2.58
C ALA A 483 24.30 23.71 1.57
N VAL A 484 23.92 24.59 0.63
CA VAL A 484 23.00 24.23 -0.45
C VAL A 484 23.73 23.64 -1.64
N THR A 485 23.07 22.72 -2.34
CA THR A 485 23.52 22.17 -3.63
C THR A 485 22.92 22.98 -4.78
N PRO A 486 23.69 23.38 -5.81
CA PRO A 486 23.18 24.13 -6.95
C PRO A 486 21.98 23.49 -7.66
#